data_AF-A0A3L6RP66-F1
#
_entry.id   AF-A0A3L6RP66-F1
#
_cell.length_a   1.000
_cell.length_b   1.000
_cell.length_c   1.000
_cell.angle_alpha   90.00
_cell.angle_beta   90.00
_cell.angle_gamma   90.00
#
_symmetry.space_group_name_H-M   'P 1'
#
loop_
_entity.id
_entity.type
_entity.pdbx_description
1 polymer ?
#
loop_
_entity_poly.entity_id
_entity_poly.type
_entity_poly.pdbx_seq_one_letter_code
_entity_poly.pdbx_strand_id
1 'polypeptide(L)'
;MPHHLAATAPGFTSLLLRPGAERERWRRRRPHSQTPRRGGCHLEPECTLQQRRQTREEQEERIRERLRAGAEQPPSSSSYDTAWVAMVPARGAPAAPRFPRYPEWIMENQHGDDSWGLGGHRGRLPRLGKDAVSSTLACVLALKTWNVGDEHIRKGLRFIENNSSCVMDDKCDTPVGFNIIFPGMIKSGIGLGLELPLRQSDVDEILRLQEMELQSHSTDQGRKAYMAYVAEGLGDIIQDWDEVLRYQSTNGSLFNSPSATSALAIHSHDTNAVKYLDLLGSKFVSSVPTAYPMNIYSRLCMVDTLEKMGISHHFSCEINSILDLTYRSWLQNEEEIIMDMETCAMAFRILRMHGYDITSDVFSQFSEESRFRDSVQGQLNDTKTLLELYKASQIRISEDEWNLENVSSWTGELLRQQLSTKIVSKPIMPQEVQYALQFPFYSANVEPLEHKMNIEHFDIKRIQMRKSAYL
;
A
#
# COMPACT_ATOMS: atom_id res chain seq x y z
N MET A 1 67.87 18.08 8.50
CA MET A 1 67.56 18.82 9.73
C MET A 1 66.18 18.36 10.18
N PRO A 2 66.08 17.73 11.35
CA PRO A 2 64.94 16.93 11.79
C PRO A 2 63.98 17.73 12.67
N HIS A 3 62.83 17.16 13.03
CA HIS A 3 62.43 17.05 14.44
C HIS A 3 61.29 16.02 14.60
N HIS A 4 61.65 14.90 15.21
CA HIS A 4 60.75 14.02 15.95
C HIS A 4 60.16 14.77 17.15
N LEU A 5 58.93 14.42 17.54
CA LEU A 5 58.58 14.17 18.94
C LEU A 5 57.27 13.36 19.04
N ALA A 6 57.36 12.29 19.82
CA ALA A 6 56.31 11.36 20.19
C ALA A 6 55.46 11.90 21.35
N ALA A 7 54.20 11.47 21.47
CA ALA A 7 53.41 11.42 22.70
C ALA A 7 52.07 10.71 22.41
N THR A 8 51.92 9.43 22.75
CA THR A 8 51.23 8.87 23.95
C THR A 8 49.71 8.79 23.86
N ALA A 9 49.23 7.54 23.82
CA ALA A 9 47.85 7.12 24.09
C ALA A 9 47.48 7.26 25.58
N PRO A 10 46.20 7.45 25.93
CA PRO A 10 45.71 7.14 27.27
C PRO A 10 45.05 5.77 27.30
N GLY A 11 45.64 4.88 28.10
CA GLY A 11 45.03 3.63 28.51
C GLY A 11 43.86 3.86 29.47
N PHE A 12 42.81 3.07 29.31
CA PHE A 12 41.72 2.94 30.26
C PHE A 12 42.20 2.14 31.48
N THR A 13 42.38 2.82 32.60
CA THR A 13 42.69 2.21 33.89
C THR A 13 41.44 1.59 34.50
N SER A 14 41.53 0.31 34.86
CA SER A 14 40.54 -0.39 35.67
C SER A 14 40.47 0.20 37.09
N LEU A 15 39.27 0.42 37.60
CA LEU A 15 39.03 0.60 39.04
C LEU A 15 37.96 -0.40 39.49
N LEU A 16 38.47 -1.52 40.00
CA LEU A 16 37.78 -2.43 40.91
C LEU A 16 37.49 -1.68 42.22
N LEU A 17 36.23 -1.57 42.63
CA LEU A 17 35.86 -1.41 44.04
C LEU A 17 34.55 -2.16 44.32
N ARG A 18 34.66 -3.16 45.20
CA ARG A 18 33.60 -4.01 45.75
C ARG A 18 32.84 -3.29 46.90
N PRO A 19 31.68 -3.82 47.32
CA PRO A 19 30.61 -3.09 47.99
C PRO A 19 30.70 -3.12 49.53
N GLY A 20 30.13 -2.11 50.19
CA GLY A 20 29.92 -2.14 51.64
C GLY A 20 29.21 -0.92 52.21
N ALA A 21 28.02 -1.19 52.78
CA ALA A 21 27.39 -0.50 53.90
C ALA A 21 27.06 1.00 53.79
N GLU A 22 25.76 1.30 53.69
CA GLU A 22 25.11 2.27 54.58
C GLU A 22 23.58 2.03 54.58
N ARG A 23 23.15 1.21 55.55
CA ARG A 23 21.76 1.17 56.01
C ARG A 23 21.57 2.32 57.00
N GLU A 24 20.32 2.77 57.11
CA GLU A 24 19.79 3.64 58.17
C GLU A 24 19.85 5.16 57.95
N ARG A 25 18.89 5.68 57.19
CA ARG A 25 18.11 6.85 57.59
C ARG A 25 16.90 6.94 56.70
N TRP A 26 15.71 6.77 57.27
CA TRP A 26 14.43 7.42 56.92
C TRP A 26 13.33 6.74 57.74
N ARG A 27 13.33 7.01 59.06
CA ARG A 27 12.16 6.81 59.93
C ARG A 27 11.52 8.17 60.17
N ARG A 28 10.19 8.18 60.08
CA ARG A 28 9.20 9.19 60.51
C ARG A 28 8.84 10.30 59.50
N ARG A 29 7.68 10.13 58.86
CA ARG A 29 6.42 10.85 59.17
C ARG A 29 5.24 10.16 58.46
N ARG A 30 4.29 9.64 59.24
CA ARG A 30 2.95 9.23 58.76
C ARG A 30 2.00 10.43 58.94
N PRO A 31 1.03 10.60 58.04
CA PRO A 31 -0.33 10.98 58.42
C PRO A 31 -1.24 9.74 58.37
N HIS A 32 -2.11 9.61 59.36
CA HIS A 32 -3.13 8.58 59.40
C HIS A 32 -4.28 8.89 58.43
N SER A 33 -4.54 7.99 57.49
CA SER A 33 -5.91 7.67 57.06
C SER A 33 -5.98 6.20 56.67
N GLN A 34 -6.99 5.53 57.19
CA GLN A 34 -7.22 4.10 57.10
C GLN A 34 -7.58 3.70 55.67
N THR A 35 -6.89 2.72 55.10
CA THR A 35 -7.39 1.88 54.01
C THR A 35 -7.20 0.42 54.39
N PRO A 36 -8.25 -0.42 54.36
CA PRO A 36 -8.12 -1.82 54.75
C PRO A 36 -7.34 -2.58 53.68
N ARG A 37 -6.33 -3.34 54.10
CA ARG A 37 -5.68 -4.38 53.28
C ARG A 37 -6.74 -5.38 52.84
N ARG A 38 -7.24 -5.29 51.60
CA ARG A 38 -7.84 -6.42 50.90
C ARG A 38 -6.73 -7.21 50.22
N GLY A 39 -6.20 -8.20 50.94
CA GLY A 39 -5.67 -9.38 50.28
C GLY A 39 -6.87 -10.15 49.74
N GLY A 40 -7.12 -10.04 48.45
CA GLY A 40 -8.16 -10.77 47.75
C GLY A 40 -7.64 -11.17 46.39
N CYS A 41 -7.26 -12.44 46.24
CA CYS A 41 -7.20 -13.08 44.94
C CYS A 41 -8.62 -13.06 44.39
N HIS A 42 -8.96 -12.08 43.56
CA HIS A 42 -10.16 -12.14 42.73
C HIS A 42 -9.91 -13.25 41.69
N LEU A 43 -10.34 -14.47 42.02
CA LEU A 43 -10.58 -15.51 41.01
C LEU A 43 -11.72 -15.01 40.13
N GLU A 44 -11.45 -14.81 38.84
CA GLU A 44 -12.51 -14.53 37.88
C GLU A 44 -13.53 -15.68 37.90
N PRO A 45 -14.85 -15.42 37.80
CA PRO A 45 -15.85 -16.47 37.78
C PRO A 45 -15.61 -17.42 36.59
N GLU A 46 -15.72 -18.74 36.81
CA GLU A 46 -15.55 -19.76 35.75
C GLU A 46 -16.42 -19.51 34.52
N CYS A 47 -17.64 -18.97 34.72
CA CYS A 47 -18.54 -18.57 33.65
C CYS A 47 -17.93 -17.48 32.72
N THR A 48 -17.19 -16.51 33.29
CA THR A 48 -16.50 -15.45 32.53
C THR A 48 -15.30 -15.99 31.75
N LEU A 49 -14.58 -16.96 32.31
CA LEU A 49 -13.45 -17.62 31.64
C LEU A 49 -13.93 -18.49 30.46
N GLN A 50 -15.04 -19.22 30.65
CA GLN A 50 -15.63 -20.07 29.61
C GLN A 50 -16.16 -19.23 28.44
N GLN A 51 -16.84 -18.11 28.73
CA GLN A 51 -17.30 -17.17 27.70
C GLN A 51 -16.13 -16.57 26.91
N ARG A 52 -15.07 -16.11 27.58
CA ARG A 52 -13.87 -15.58 26.91
C ARG A 52 -13.20 -16.61 26.01
N ARG A 53 -13.14 -17.88 26.45
CA ARG A 53 -12.59 -18.97 25.66
C ARG A 53 -13.42 -19.22 24.40
N GLN A 54 -14.75 -19.27 24.54
CA GLN A 54 -15.65 -19.45 23.41
C GLN A 54 -15.52 -18.31 22.39
N THR A 55 -15.50 -17.05 22.84
CA THR A 55 -15.31 -15.89 21.96
C THR A 55 -13.96 -15.94 21.23
N ARG A 56 -12.90 -16.42 21.90
CA ARG A 56 -11.58 -16.59 21.28
C ARG A 56 -11.62 -17.67 20.19
N GLU A 57 -12.21 -18.82 20.47
CA GLU A 57 -12.33 -19.94 19.50
C GLU A 57 -13.11 -19.48 18.25
N GLU A 58 -14.19 -18.72 18.43
CA GLU A 58 -14.96 -18.12 17.33
C GLU A 58 -14.14 -17.11 16.52
N GLN A 59 -13.31 -16.29 17.17
CA GLN A 59 -12.42 -15.34 16.48
C GLN A 59 -11.33 -16.06 15.70
N GLU A 60 -10.72 -17.10 16.27
CA GLU A 60 -9.71 -17.91 15.60
C GLU A 60 -10.29 -18.61 14.37
N GLU A 61 -11.50 -19.18 14.44
CA GLU A 61 -12.09 -19.83 13.27
C GLU A 61 -12.41 -18.84 12.15
N ARG A 62 -12.88 -17.63 12.48
CA ARG A 62 -13.06 -16.56 11.48
C ARG A 62 -11.75 -16.17 10.80
N ILE A 63 -10.62 -16.21 11.51
CA ILE A 63 -9.31 -15.97 10.90
C ILE A 63 -8.91 -17.16 10.01
N ARG A 64 -9.12 -18.41 10.45
CA ARG A 64 -8.86 -19.61 9.63
C ARG A 64 -9.67 -19.59 8.34
N GLU A 65 -10.97 -19.29 8.41
CA GLU A 65 -11.83 -19.15 7.25
C GLU A 65 -11.28 -18.11 6.27
N ARG A 66 -10.83 -16.95 6.75
CA ARG A 66 -10.23 -15.92 5.89
C ARG A 66 -8.93 -16.37 5.24
N LEU A 67 -8.06 -17.07 5.98
CA LEU A 67 -6.81 -17.60 5.43
C LEU A 67 -7.07 -18.68 4.36
N ARG A 68 -8.05 -19.57 4.60
CA ARG A 68 -8.45 -20.64 3.67
C ARG A 68 -9.14 -20.07 2.42
N ALA A 69 -10.08 -19.15 2.62
CA ALA A 69 -10.88 -18.54 1.57
C ALA A 69 -10.12 -17.51 0.73
N GLY A 70 -8.78 -17.42 0.85
CA GLY A 70 -7.89 -16.40 0.28
C GLY A 70 -7.86 -16.29 -1.27
N ALA A 71 -8.95 -16.61 -1.96
CA ALA A 71 -9.21 -16.38 -3.37
C ALA A 71 -10.69 -16.04 -3.69
N GLU A 72 -11.63 -16.18 -2.75
CA GLU A 72 -13.09 -16.00 -3.02
C GLU A 72 -13.68 -14.69 -2.49
N GLN A 73 -13.06 -14.04 -1.50
CA GLN A 73 -13.51 -12.69 -1.14
C GLN A 73 -12.95 -11.70 -2.17
N PRO A 74 -13.81 -11.00 -2.93
CA PRO A 74 -13.34 -10.01 -3.87
C PRO A 74 -12.59 -8.93 -3.09
N PRO A 75 -11.40 -8.49 -3.56
CA PRO A 75 -10.74 -7.31 -3.03
C PRO A 75 -11.71 -6.13 -2.90
N SER A 76 -11.41 -5.21 -1.99
CA SER A 76 -12.27 -4.04 -1.75
C SER A 76 -12.57 -3.32 -3.06
N SER A 77 -13.87 -3.06 -3.29
CA SER A 77 -14.38 -2.44 -4.51
C SER A 77 -13.81 -1.04 -4.67
N SER A 78 -13.30 -0.71 -5.86
CA SER A 78 -12.86 0.64 -6.20
C SER A 78 -13.90 1.29 -7.11
N SER A 79 -14.62 2.28 -6.60
CA SER A 79 -15.55 3.08 -7.43
C SER A 79 -14.79 3.81 -8.55
N TYR A 80 -13.58 4.30 -8.24
CA TYR A 80 -12.69 4.97 -9.19
C TYR A 80 -12.32 4.04 -10.37
N ASP A 81 -11.81 2.84 -10.10
CA ASP A 81 -11.41 1.90 -11.15
C ASP A 81 -12.64 1.36 -11.90
N THR A 82 -13.75 1.12 -11.20
CA THR A 82 -15.01 0.69 -11.82
C THR A 82 -15.53 1.74 -12.80
N ALA A 83 -15.39 3.03 -12.48
CA ALA A 83 -15.75 4.11 -13.40
C ALA A 83 -14.88 4.12 -14.67
N TRP A 84 -13.57 3.91 -14.54
CA TRP A 84 -12.69 3.81 -15.70
C TRP A 84 -13.02 2.60 -16.59
N VAL A 85 -13.28 1.44 -16.00
CA VAL A 85 -13.70 0.25 -16.76
C VAL A 85 -15.09 0.46 -17.40
N ALA A 86 -15.99 1.18 -16.74
CA ALA A 86 -17.31 1.53 -17.27
C ALA A 86 -17.23 2.39 -18.53
N MET A 87 -16.20 3.23 -18.69
CA MET A 87 -16.01 4.10 -19.87
C MET A 87 -15.47 3.36 -21.10
N VAL A 88 -15.09 2.09 -20.98
CA VAL A 88 -14.53 1.32 -22.11
C VAL A 88 -15.62 1.00 -23.13
N PRO A 89 -15.48 1.40 -24.42
CA PRO A 89 -16.50 1.17 -25.43
C PRO A 89 -16.58 -0.28 -25.90
N ALA A 90 -17.78 -0.71 -26.28
CA ALA A 90 -18.00 -2.02 -26.90
C ALA A 90 -17.32 -2.11 -28.27
N ARG A 91 -16.75 -3.29 -28.57
CA ARG A 91 -16.09 -3.55 -29.85
C ARG A 91 -17.11 -3.48 -30.99
N GLY A 92 -16.91 -2.55 -31.93
CA GLY A 92 -17.81 -2.34 -33.07
C GLY A 92 -19.08 -1.55 -32.74
N ALA A 93 -19.25 -1.11 -31.49
CA ALA A 93 -20.36 -0.26 -31.05
C ALA A 93 -19.83 0.83 -30.09
N PRO A 94 -19.12 1.85 -30.60
CA PRO A 94 -18.46 2.86 -29.77
C PRO A 94 -19.43 3.71 -28.94
N ALA A 95 -20.71 3.74 -29.31
CA ALA A 95 -21.78 4.42 -28.58
C ALA A 95 -22.38 3.60 -27.42
N ALA A 96 -21.83 2.41 -27.11
CA ALA A 96 -22.31 1.56 -26.03
C ALA A 96 -21.17 1.11 -25.11
N PRO A 97 -21.41 0.96 -23.80
CA PRO A 97 -20.41 0.43 -22.89
C PRO A 97 -20.11 -1.04 -23.19
N ARG A 98 -18.84 -1.42 -23.10
CA ARG A 98 -18.42 -2.82 -23.16
C ARG A 98 -19.02 -3.63 -22.02
N PHE A 99 -19.17 -3.00 -20.86
CA PHE A 99 -19.68 -3.61 -19.63
C PHE A 99 -20.89 -2.81 -19.10
N PRO A 100 -22.11 -3.03 -19.63
CA PRO A 100 -23.30 -2.24 -19.28
C PRO A 100 -23.66 -2.23 -17.78
N ARG A 101 -23.26 -3.27 -17.06
CA ARG A 101 -23.49 -3.43 -15.62
C ARG A 101 -22.72 -2.44 -14.74
N TYR A 102 -21.59 -1.91 -15.18
CA TYR A 102 -20.78 -1.02 -14.35
C TYR A 102 -21.37 0.39 -14.23
N PRO A 103 -21.87 1.02 -15.32
CA PRO A 103 -22.71 2.23 -15.19
C PRO A 103 -23.92 2.02 -14.26
N GLU A 104 -24.59 0.87 -14.33
CA GLU A 104 -25.71 0.51 -13.43
C GLU A 104 -25.25 0.45 -11.98
N TRP A 105 -24.16 -0.28 -11.70
CA TRP A 105 -23.57 -0.36 -10.37
C TRP A 105 -23.18 1.01 -9.81
N ILE A 106 -22.61 1.90 -10.64
CA ILE A 106 -22.25 3.26 -10.22
C ILE A 106 -23.50 4.02 -9.73
N MET A 107 -24.62 3.95 -10.45
CA MET A 107 -25.87 4.58 -10.02
C MET A 107 -26.40 3.97 -8.71
N GLU A 108 -26.31 2.65 -8.56
CA GLU A 108 -26.78 1.93 -7.36
C GLU A 108 -25.91 2.16 -6.11
N ASN A 109 -24.66 2.61 -6.28
CA ASN A 109 -23.66 2.72 -5.19
C ASN A 109 -23.23 4.16 -4.90
N GLN A 110 -24.01 5.16 -5.32
CA GLN A 110 -23.82 6.54 -4.84
C GLN A 110 -24.19 6.62 -3.35
N HIS A 111 -23.32 7.20 -2.54
CA HIS A 111 -23.56 7.34 -1.11
C HIS A 111 -24.64 8.38 -0.80
N GLY A 112 -25.15 8.34 0.44
CA GLY A 112 -26.13 9.31 0.94
C GLY A 112 -25.58 10.74 1.08
N ASP A 113 -24.27 10.95 1.00
CA ASP A 113 -23.63 12.27 0.96
C ASP A 113 -23.29 12.74 -0.46
N ASP A 114 -23.87 12.08 -1.47
CA ASP A 114 -23.70 12.35 -2.91
C ASP A 114 -22.32 11.93 -3.49
N SER A 115 -21.43 11.31 -2.70
CA SER A 115 -20.10 10.87 -3.13
C SER A 115 -20.01 9.41 -3.61
N TRP A 116 -18.85 9.05 -4.17
CA TRP A 116 -18.37 7.67 -4.31
C TRP A 116 -16.99 7.50 -3.65
N GLY A 117 -16.58 6.26 -3.37
CA GLY A 117 -15.27 5.91 -2.77
C GLY A 117 -15.41 5.10 -1.47
N LEU A 118 -14.34 5.00 -0.68
CA LEU A 118 -14.37 4.19 0.55
C LEU A 118 -15.10 4.89 1.74
N GLY A 119 -15.33 6.21 1.63
CA GLY A 119 -15.76 7.09 2.73
C GLY A 119 -17.25 7.08 3.11
N GLY A 120 -18.15 6.60 2.26
CA GLY A 120 -19.60 6.75 2.46
C GLY A 120 -20.20 5.92 3.60
N HIS A 121 -19.63 4.74 3.86
CA HIS A 121 -20.15 3.82 4.88
C HIS A 121 -19.60 4.04 6.30
N ARG A 122 -18.55 4.85 6.50
CA ARG A 122 -17.81 4.91 7.78
C ARG A 122 -17.65 6.30 8.40
N GLY A 123 -18.50 7.25 8.01
CA GLY A 123 -18.38 8.64 8.46
C GLY A 123 -17.19 9.31 7.79
N ARG A 124 -17.37 10.59 7.43
CA ARG A 124 -16.40 11.39 6.68
C ARG A 124 -15.02 11.30 7.33
N LEU A 125 -14.09 10.54 6.75
CA LEU A 125 -12.69 10.54 7.16
C LEU A 125 -12.06 11.77 6.48
N PRO A 126 -11.73 12.85 7.22
CA PRO A 126 -11.25 14.08 6.61
C PRO A 126 -9.99 13.87 5.74
N ARG A 127 -9.20 12.84 6.08
CA ARG A 127 -7.99 12.46 5.36
C ARG A 127 -8.23 11.87 3.96
N LEU A 128 -9.43 11.37 3.67
CA LEU A 128 -9.79 10.79 2.37
C LEU A 128 -10.47 11.79 1.41
N GLY A 129 -10.39 13.10 1.69
CA GLY A 129 -11.05 14.10 0.86
C GLY A 129 -10.65 14.00 -0.62
N LYS A 130 -9.35 13.85 -0.91
CA LYS A 130 -8.81 13.68 -2.27
C LYS A 130 -9.30 12.40 -2.96
N ASP A 131 -9.37 11.28 -2.23
CA ASP A 131 -9.93 10.02 -2.74
C ASP A 131 -11.42 10.16 -3.10
N ALA A 132 -12.20 10.78 -2.22
CA ALA A 132 -13.64 10.95 -2.42
C ALA A 132 -13.95 11.85 -3.63
N VAL A 133 -13.26 12.99 -3.78
CA VAL A 133 -13.45 13.87 -4.95
C VAL A 133 -12.98 13.21 -6.24
N SER A 134 -11.87 12.45 -6.21
CA SER A 134 -11.37 11.72 -7.37
C SER A 134 -12.32 10.62 -7.81
N SER A 135 -12.75 9.77 -6.87
CA SER A 135 -13.71 8.68 -7.13
C SER A 135 -15.05 9.21 -7.63
N THR A 136 -15.54 10.31 -7.04
CA THR A 136 -16.79 10.95 -7.45
C THR A 136 -16.69 11.53 -8.86
N LEU A 137 -15.61 12.23 -9.19
CA LEU A 137 -15.42 12.79 -10.53
C LEU A 137 -15.31 11.67 -11.59
N ALA A 138 -14.56 10.60 -11.30
CA ALA A 138 -14.50 9.44 -12.20
C ALA A 138 -15.89 8.84 -12.46
N CYS A 139 -16.70 8.64 -11.42
CA CYS A 139 -18.06 8.12 -11.57
C CYS A 139 -18.97 9.07 -12.37
N VAL A 140 -18.87 10.38 -12.14
CA VAL A 140 -19.59 11.40 -12.94
C VAL A 140 -19.20 11.32 -14.42
N LEU A 141 -17.90 11.19 -14.73
CA LEU A 141 -17.42 11.04 -16.10
C LEU A 141 -17.95 9.75 -16.75
N ALA A 142 -17.98 8.64 -16.03
CA ALA A 142 -18.52 7.38 -16.54
C ALA A 142 -20.02 7.49 -16.89
N LEU A 143 -20.82 8.09 -16.01
CA LEU A 143 -22.24 8.32 -16.27
C LEU A 143 -22.46 9.29 -17.44
N LYS A 144 -21.67 10.36 -17.50
CA LYS A 144 -21.73 11.35 -18.57
C LYS A 144 -21.35 10.78 -19.93
N THR A 145 -20.34 9.91 -19.99
CA THR A 145 -19.86 9.25 -21.22
C THR A 145 -20.98 8.51 -21.92
N TRP A 146 -21.89 7.89 -21.16
CA TRP A 146 -23.04 7.15 -21.70
C TRP A 146 -24.36 7.92 -21.67
N ASN A 147 -24.33 9.18 -21.22
CA ASN A 147 -25.50 10.04 -21.05
C ASN A 147 -26.64 9.38 -20.25
N VAL A 148 -26.27 8.80 -19.09
CA VAL A 148 -27.19 8.15 -18.15
C VAL A 148 -27.05 8.76 -16.76
N GLY A 149 -28.09 8.63 -15.92
CA GLY A 149 -27.99 8.97 -14.51
C GLY A 149 -27.84 10.46 -14.18
N ASP A 150 -28.49 11.35 -14.93
CA ASP A 150 -28.40 12.83 -14.77
C ASP A 150 -28.53 13.31 -13.32
N GLU A 151 -29.44 12.71 -12.53
CA GLU A 151 -29.61 13.07 -11.12
C GLU A 151 -28.39 12.68 -10.26
N HIS A 152 -27.75 11.54 -10.56
CA HIS A 152 -26.52 11.10 -9.89
C HIS A 152 -25.34 12.00 -10.27
N ILE A 153 -25.26 12.41 -11.55
CA ILE A 153 -24.28 13.41 -12.03
C ILE A 153 -24.44 14.72 -11.25
N ARG A 154 -25.66 15.25 -11.19
CA ARG A 154 -25.98 16.51 -10.50
C ARG A 154 -25.64 16.45 -9.00
N LYS A 155 -25.86 15.31 -8.36
CA LYS A 155 -25.47 15.04 -6.96
C LYS A 155 -23.95 14.98 -6.80
N GLY A 156 -23.25 14.23 -7.65
CA GLY A 156 -21.80 14.11 -7.62
C GLY A 156 -21.09 15.45 -7.82
N LEU A 157 -21.56 16.27 -8.76
CA LEU A 157 -21.04 17.63 -8.97
C LEU A 157 -21.25 18.51 -7.74
N ARG A 158 -22.42 18.44 -7.10
CA ARG A 158 -22.68 19.14 -5.83
C ARG A 158 -21.72 18.70 -4.72
N PHE A 159 -21.41 17.40 -4.63
CA PHE A 159 -20.42 16.92 -3.68
C PHE A 159 -19.03 17.51 -3.96
N ILE A 160 -18.60 17.53 -5.23
CA ILE A 160 -17.30 18.10 -5.64
C ILE A 160 -17.23 19.59 -5.29
N GLU A 161 -18.29 20.37 -5.56
CA GLU A 161 -18.38 21.78 -5.20
C GLU A 161 -18.15 22.00 -3.69
N ASN A 162 -18.88 21.25 -2.87
CA ASN A 162 -18.85 21.33 -1.41
C ASN A 162 -17.53 20.84 -0.78
N ASN A 163 -16.72 20.08 -1.52
CA ASN A 163 -15.45 19.50 -1.04
C ASN A 163 -14.25 19.93 -1.91
N SER A 164 -14.40 20.98 -2.71
CA SER A 164 -13.35 21.53 -3.59
C SER A 164 -12.08 21.93 -2.82
N SER A 165 -12.24 22.37 -1.57
CA SER A 165 -11.11 22.68 -0.68
C SER A 165 -10.22 21.47 -0.37
N CYS A 166 -10.74 20.24 -0.43
CA CYS A 166 -9.95 19.03 -0.18
C CYS A 166 -8.90 18.76 -1.26
N VAL A 167 -9.11 19.26 -2.50
CA VAL A 167 -8.18 19.06 -3.62
C VAL A 167 -6.81 19.64 -3.29
N MET A 168 -6.78 20.75 -2.55
CA MET A 168 -5.55 21.49 -2.19
C MET A 168 -5.16 21.34 -0.73
N ASP A 169 -5.86 20.48 0.04
CA ASP A 169 -5.55 20.28 1.45
C ASP A 169 -4.39 19.28 1.61
N ASP A 170 -3.24 19.79 2.06
CA ASP A 170 -2.05 19.00 2.38
C ASP A 170 -2.26 18.01 3.55
N LYS A 171 -3.34 18.19 4.32
CA LYS A 171 -3.71 17.24 5.38
C LYS A 171 -4.43 16.01 4.84
N CYS A 172 -4.99 16.09 3.63
CA CYS A 172 -5.56 14.93 2.97
C CYS A 172 -4.44 13.99 2.49
N ASP A 173 -4.62 12.70 2.75
CA ASP A 173 -3.76 11.70 2.11
C ASP A 173 -4.01 11.79 0.60
N THR A 174 -2.93 11.79 -0.18
CA THR A 174 -2.97 12.05 -1.62
C THR A 174 -2.91 10.73 -2.38
N PRO A 175 -3.94 10.37 -3.16
CA PRO A 175 -3.88 9.21 -4.03
C PRO A 175 -2.70 9.29 -5.00
N VAL A 176 -2.11 8.15 -5.32
CA VAL A 176 -1.01 8.05 -6.28
C VAL A 176 -1.47 8.59 -7.63
N GLY A 177 -0.72 9.52 -8.20
CA GLY A 177 -1.06 10.13 -9.48
C GLY A 177 -2.08 11.26 -9.42
N PHE A 178 -2.56 11.67 -8.23
CA PHE A 178 -3.66 12.65 -8.12
C PHE A 178 -3.43 13.94 -8.91
N ASN A 179 -2.23 14.53 -8.84
CA ASN A 179 -1.92 15.79 -9.53
C ASN A 179 -1.81 15.63 -11.06
N ILE A 180 -1.76 14.41 -11.58
CA ILE A 180 -1.83 14.14 -13.02
C ILE A 180 -3.25 13.76 -13.43
N ILE A 181 -3.83 12.82 -12.69
CA ILE A 181 -5.13 12.19 -12.98
C ILE A 181 -6.28 13.17 -12.81
N PHE A 182 -6.34 13.87 -11.67
CA PHE A 182 -7.47 14.75 -11.37
C PHE A 182 -7.62 15.91 -12.37
N PRO A 183 -6.56 16.67 -12.73
CA PRO A 183 -6.64 17.63 -13.84
C PRO A 183 -6.97 16.99 -15.19
N GLY A 184 -6.50 15.77 -15.46
CA GLY A 184 -6.90 15.00 -16.64
C GLY A 184 -8.41 14.78 -16.71
N MET A 185 -9.01 14.35 -15.60
CA MET A 185 -10.45 14.17 -15.46
C MET A 185 -11.23 15.49 -15.62
N ILE A 186 -10.71 16.60 -15.11
CA ILE A 186 -11.31 17.94 -15.33
C ILE A 186 -11.35 18.27 -16.82
N LYS A 187 -10.22 18.12 -17.52
CA LYS A 187 -10.12 18.35 -18.98
C LYS A 187 -11.09 17.47 -19.75
N SER A 188 -11.15 16.18 -19.41
CA SER A 188 -12.09 15.22 -20.01
C SER A 188 -13.55 15.62 -19.79
N GLY A 189 -13.91 16.02 -18.56
CA GLY A 189 -15.26 16.46 -18.23
C GLY A 189 -15.71 17.68 -19.04
N ILE A 190 -14.83 18.68 -19.18
CA ILE A 190 -15.09 19.85 -20.02
C ILE A 190 -15.28 19.43 -21.50
N GLY A 191 -14.44 18.51 -22.00
CA GLY A 191 -14.58 17.95 -23.35
C GLY A 191 -15.90 17.22 -23.60
N LEU A 192 -16.48 16.60 -22.56
CA LEU A 192 -17.80 15.97 -22.58
C LEU A 192 -18.96 16.97 -22.36
N GLY A 193 -18.67 18.26 -22.24
CA GLY A 193 -19.67 19.31 -22.02
C GLY A 193 -20.23 19.35 -20.60
N LEU A 194 -19.46 18.91 -19.59
CA LEU A 194 -19.81 19.12 -18.18
C LEU A 194 -19.42 20.53 -17.72
N GLU A 195 -20.33 21.17 -16.99
CA GLU A 195 -20.05 22.38 -16.22
C GLU A 195 -19.54 21.96 -14.83
N LEU A 196 -18.22 22.00 -14.64
CA LEU A 196 -17.60 21.63 -13.37
C LEU A 196 -17.68 22.79 -12.36
N PRO A 197 -18.22 22.58 -11.15
CA PRO A 197 -18.38 23.62 -10.15
C PRO A 197 -17.08 23.87 -9.36
N LEU A 198 -16.03 24.26 -10.07
CA LEU A 198 -14.73 24.62 -9.51
C LEU A 198 -14.43 26.09 -9.83
N ARG A 199 -13.81 26.79 -8.89
CA ARG A 199 -13.38 28.19 -9.13
C ARG A 199 -12.22 28.18 -10.11
N GLN A 200 -12.17 29.17 -11.01
CA GLN A 200 -11.09 29.27 -11.99
C GLN A 200 -9.70 29.30 -11.31
N SER A 201 -9.57 29.99 -10.18
CA SER A 201 -8.32 30.03 -9.40
C SER A 201 -7.88 28.64 -8.91
N ASP A 202 -8.83 27.78 -8.55
CA ASP A 202 -8.52 26.42 -8.09
C ASP A 202 -8.07 25.56 -9.29
N VAL A 203 -8.75 25.70 -10.44
CA VAL A 203 -8.36 25.01 -11.68
C VAL A 203 -6.96 25.43 -12.14
N ASP A 204 -6.66 26.73 -12.13
CA ASP A 204 -5.35 27.25 -12.54
C ASP A 204 -4.23 26.69 -11.65
N GLU A 205 -4.45 26.59 -10.34
CA GLU A 205 -3.49 26.02 -9.42
C GLU A 205 -3.34 24.50 -9.58
N ILE A 206 -4.44 23.77 -9.81
CA ILE A 206 -4.39 22.32 -10.11
C ILE A 206 -3.56 22.07 -11.37
N LEU A 207 -3.74 22.86 -12.42
CA LEU A 207 -2.96 22.77 -13.66
C LEU A 207 -1.49 23.13 -13.45
N ARG A 208 -1.20 24.10 -12.59
CA ARG A 208 0.17 24.46 -12.19
C ARG A 208 0.86 23.28 -11.49
N LEU A 209 0.17 22.59 -10.58
CA LEU A 209 0.70 21.40 -9.91
C LEU A 209 0.93 20.24 -10.89
N GLN A 210 0.03 20.05 -11.85
CA GLN A 210 0.21 19.06 -12.93
C GLN A 210 1.50 19.33 -13.71
N GLU A 211 1.73 20.57 -14.13
CA GLU A 211 2.93 20.95 -14.89
C GLU A 211 4.22 20.72 -14.08
N MET A 212 4.22 21.07 -12.79
CA MET A 212 5.36 20.82 -11.91
C MET A 212 5.66 19.32 -11.79
N GLU A 213 4.64 18.47 -11.71
CA GLU A 213 4.83 17.03 -11.58
C GLU A 213 5.33 16.39 -12.89
N LEU A 214 4.82 16.86 -14.03
CA LEU A 214 5.30 16.46 -15.35
C LEU A 214 6.77 16.86 -15.61
N GLN A 215 7.22 17.98 -15.02
CA GLN A 215 8.60 18.48 -15.11
C GLN A 215 9.55 17.91 -14.04
N SER A 216 9.09 16.98 -13.19
CA SER A 216 9.87 16.49 -12.04
C SER A 216 11.24 15.88 -12.42
N HIS A 217 12.25 16.15 -11.57
CA HIS A 217 13.63 15.68 -11.72
C HIS A 217 13.76 14.19 -11.40
N SER A 218 13.44 13.33 -12.36
CA SER A 218 13.54 11.88 -12.26
C SER A 218 14.35 11.30 -13.44
N THR A 219 14.71 10.01 -13.38
CA THR A 219 15.28 9.35 -14.56
C THR A 219 14.23 9.33 -15.67
N ASP A 220 14.68 9.40 -16.93
CA ASP A 220 13.75 9.38 -18.07
C ASP A 220 12.86 8.11 -18.06
N GLN A 221 13.45 6.98 -17.65
CA GLN A 221 12.75 5.70 -17.59
C GLN A 221 11.73 5.63 -16.43
N GLY A 222 12.08 6.12 -15.23
CA GLY A 222 11.16 6.17 -14.09
C GLY A 222 9.98 7.09 -14.36
N ARG A 223 10.23 8.23 -15.00
CA ARG A 223 9.18 9.14 -15.48
C ARG A 223 8.23 8.47 -16.46
N LYS A 224 8.77 7.74 -17.46
CA LYS A 224 7.96 7.00 -18.43
C LYS A 224 7.12 5.90 -17.76
N ALA A 225 7.69 5.15 -16.83
CA ALA A 225 6.98 4.12 -16.08
C ALA A 225 5.82 4.73 -15.27
N TYR A 226 6.09 5.85 -14.59
CA TYR A 226 5.06 6.58 -13.86
C TYR A 226 3.95 7.13 -14.77
N MET A 227 4.31 7.73 -15.91
CA MET A 227 3.33 8.21 -16.89
C MET A 227 2.46 7.08 -17.44
N ALA A 228 3.04 5.89 -17.71
CA ALA A 228 2.29 4.70 -18.08
C ALA A 228 1.36 4.24 -16.96
N TYR A 229 1.80 4.33 -15.70
CA TYR A 229 0.97 3.99 -14.54
C TYR A 229 -0.21 4.95 -14.38
N VAL A 230 -0.07 6.24 -14.68
CA VAL A 230 -1.16 7.25 -14.57
C VAL A 230 -1.80 7.60 -15.91
N ALA A 231 -1.70 6.70 -16.91
CA ALA A 231 -2.06 6.99 -18.30
C ALA A 231 -3.52 7.43 -18.48
N GLU A 232 -4.43 7.01 -17.60
CA GLU A 232 -5.83 7.44 -17.62
C GLU A 232 -6.01 8.95 -17.38
N GLY A 233 -5.07 9.56 -16.66
CA GLY A 233 -5.02 11.00 -16.41
C GLY A 233 -4.45 11.80 -17.58
N LEU A 234 -3.75 11.14 -18.49
CA LEU A 234 -3.02 11.80 -19.57
C LEU A 234 -3.78 11.72 -20.88
N GLY A 235 -4.46 10.60 -21.19
CA GLY A 235 -5.30 10.45 -22.38
C GLY A 235 -4.62 10.98 -23.64
N ASP A 236 -5.18 12.04 -24.23
CA ASP A 236 -4.70 12.70 -25.45
C ASP A 236 -3.33 13.40 -25.31
N ILE A 237 -2.83 13.60 -24.09
CA ILE A 237 -1.47 14.10 -23.83
C ILE A 237 -0.41 13.05 -24.21
N ILE A 238 -0.77 11.76 -24.15
CA ILE A 238 0.13 10.67 -24.59
C ILE A 238 0.11 10.65 -26.13
N GLN A 239 1.23 11.08 -26.72
CA GLN A 239 1.41 11.10 -28.17
C GLN A 239 1.77 9.72 -28.74
N ASP A 240 2.45 8.89 -27.94
CA ASP A 240 2.96 7.60 -28.36
C ASP A 240 2.59 6.52 -27.33
N TRP A 241 1.53 5.77 -27.64
CA TRP A 241 1.07 4.65 -26.81
C TRP A 241 1.97 3.42 -26.92
N ASP A 242 2.88 3.35 -27.91
CA ASP A 242 3.85 2.25 -28.03
C ASP A 242 4.87 2.30 -26.88
N GLU A 243 5.19 3.49 -26.36
CA GLU A 243 6.02 3.62 -25.15
C GLU A 243 5.30 3.12 -23.89
N VAL A 244 3.97 3.27 -23.82
CA VAL A 244 3.14 2.74 -22.71
C VAL A 244 3.04 1.22 -22.77
N LEU A 245 2.89 0.66 -23.98
CA LEU A 245 2.81 -0.79 -24.21
C LEU A 245 4.03 -1.57 -23.68
N ARG A 246 5.19 -0.91 -23.53
CA ARG A 246 6.40 -1.52 -22.95
C ARG A 246 6.24 -1.97 -21.51
N TYR A 247 5.24 -1.44 -20.81
CA TYR A 247 4.93 -1.77 -19.41
C TYR A 247 3.75 -2.73 -19.28
N GLN A 248 3.24 -3.27 -20.41
CA GLN A 248 2.16 -4.25 -20.38
C GLN A 248 2.66 -5.61 -19.90
N SER A 249 1.97 -6.15 -18.91
CA SER A 249 2.18 -7.48 -18.36
C SER A 249 1.66 -8.58 -19.29
N THR A 250 2.10 -9.83 -19.07
CA THR A 250 1.65 -10.96 -19.91
C THR A 250 0.17 -11.25 -19.77
N ASN A 251 -0.42 -10.88 -18.62
CA ASN A 251 -1.87 -10.93 -18.39
C ASN A 251 -2.67 -9.85 -19.16
N GLY A 252 -1.99 -8.94 -19.87
CA GLY A 252 -2.56 -7.85 -20.66
C GLY A 252 -2.79 -6.55 -19.90
N SER A 253 -2.56 -6.53 -18.59
CA SER A 253 -2.74 -5.33 -17.77
C SER A 253 -1.54 -4.38 -17.84
N LEU A 254 -1.78 -3.11 -17.53
CA LEU A 254 -0.73 -2.19 -17.10
C LEU A 254 -0.68 -2.18 -15.57
N PHE A 255 0.42 -2.67 -15.00
CA PHE A 255 0.68 -2.66 -13.54
C PHE A 255 -0.45 -3.28 -12.70
N ASN A 256 -1.18 -4.27 -13.23
CA ASN A 256 -2.38 -4.85 -12.62
C ASN A 256 -3.48 -3.81 -12.30
N SER A 257 -3.41 -2.59 -12.84
CA SER A 257 -4.35 -1.48 -12.59
C SER A 257 -5.48 -1.49 -13.63
N PRO A 258 -6.75 -1.69 -13.23
CA PRO A 258 -7.87 -1.62 -14.15
C PRO A 258 -8.03 -0.23 -14.79
N SER A 259 -7.80 0.86 -14.05
CA SER A 259 -7.90 2.20 -14.63
C SER A 259 -6.85 2.48 -15.71
N ALA A 260 -5.57 2.18 -15.47
CA ALA A 260 -4.51 2.35 -16.48
C ALA A 260 -4.77 1.48 -17.71
N THR A 261 -5.17 0.23 -17.48
CA THR A 261 -5.46 -0.71 -18.57
C THR A 261 -6.69 -0.28 -19.38
N SER A 262 -7.67 0.36 -18.74
CA SER A 262 -8.83 0.95 -19.43
C SER A 262 -8.41 2.08 -20.37
N ALA A 263 -7.49 2.95 -19.95
CA ALA A 263 -6.94 3.99 -20.81
C ALA A 263 -6.23 3.40 -22.04
N LEU A 264 -5.40 2.38 -21.84
CA LEU A 264 -4.76 1.66 -22.94
C LEU A 264 -5.79 1.08 -23.91
N ALA A 265 -6.84 0.42 -23.41
CA ALA A 265 -7.89 -0.15 -24.24
C ALA A 265 -8.69 0.91 -25.03
N ILE A 266 -8.93 2.08 -24.42
CA ILE A 266 -9.68 3.18 -25.03
C ILE A 266 -8.86 3.83 -26.16
N HIS A 267 -7.58 4.14 -25.91
CA HIS A 267 -6.78 4.97 -26.83
C HIS A 267 -5.95 4.18 -27.85
N SER A 268 -5.50 2.96 -27.52
CA SER A 268 -4.68 2.14 -28.44
C SER A 268 -5.46 0.98 -29.08
N HIS A 269 -6.66 0.68 -28.58
CA HIS A 269 -7.44 -0.51 -28.96
C HIS A 269 -6.68 -1.83 -28.81
N ASP A 270 -5.73 -1.89 -27.87
CA ASP A 270 -4.94 -3.08 -27.62
C ASP A 270 -5.82 -4.28 -27.20
N THR A 271 -5.59 -5.41 -27.86
CA THR A 271 -6.41 -6.61 -27.65
C THR A 271 -6.12 -7.32 -26.34
N ASN A 272 -4.90 -7.20 -25.79
CA ASN A 272 -4.55 -7.86 -24.54
C ASN A 272 -5.11 -7.09 -23.34
N ALA A 273 -5.09 -5.76 -23.37
CA ALA A 273 -5.76 -4.89 -22.43
C ALA A 273 -7.27 -5.21 -22.37
N VAL A 274 -7.91 -5.37 -23.52
CA VAL A 274 -9.31 -5.77 -23.59
C VAL A 274 -9.55 -7.16 -22.99
N LYS A 275 -8.70 -8.15 -23.26
CA LYS A 275 -8.81 -9.49 -22.64
C LYS A 275 -8.68 -9.44 -21.12
N TYR A 276 -7.77 -8.64 -20.59
CA TYR A 276 -7.64 -8.43 -19.16
C TYR A 276 -8.93 -7.84 -18.57
N LEU A 277 -9.51 -6.82 -19.21
CA LEU A 277 -10.76 -6.22 -18.75
C LEU A 277 -11.96 -7.18 -18.88
N ASP A 278 -12.01 -8.01 -19.91
CA ASP A 278 -13.01 -9.07 -20.05
C ASP A 278 -12.91 -10.10 -18.92
N LEU A 279 -11.68 -10.48 -18.55
CA LEU A 279 -11.43 -11.34 -17.39
C LEU A 279 -11.99 -10.68 -16.12
N LEU A 280 -11.72 -9.40 -15.89
CA LEU A 280 -12.29 -8.68 -14.75
C LEU A 280 -13.82 -8.65 -14.80
N GLY A 281 -14.42 -8.33 -15.94
CA GLY A 281 -15.88 -8.32 -16.14
C GLY A 281 -16.55 -9.68 -15.92
N SER A 282 -15.83 -10.77 -16.18
CA SER A 282 -16.32 -12.12 -15.90
C SER A 282 -16.21 -12.49 -14.42
N LYS A 283 -15.14 -12.07 -13.75
CA LYS A 283 -14.85 -12.42 -12.36
C LYS A 283 -15.56 -11.53 -11.33
N PHE A 284 -15.67 -10.24 -11.63
CA PHE A 284 -16.21 -9.23 -10.75
C PHE A 284 -17.52 -8.69 -11.32
N VAL A 285 -18.62 -9.36 -10.97
CA VAL A 285 -19.93 -9.03 -11.54
C VAL A 285 -20.40 -7.63 -11.14
N SER A 286 -20.08 -7.18 -9.94
CA SER A 286 -20.52 -5.90 -9.37
C SER A 286 -19.53 -4.76 -9.65
N SER A 287 -18.30 -4.88 -9.17
CA SER A 287 -17.29 -3.80 -9.20
C SER A 287 -15.89 -4.36 -9.26
N VAL A 288 -14.96 -3.64 -9.90
CA VAL A 288 -13.56 -4.03 -9.96
C VAL A 288 -12.75 -3.46 -8.78
N PRO A 289 -11.65 -4.13 -8.38
CA PRO A 289 -10.75 -3.59 -7.36
C PRO A 289 -9.78 -2.54 -7.92
N THR A 290 -8.93 -1.98 -7.05
CA THR A 290 -7.85 -1.06 -7.48
C THR A 290 -6.71 -1.77 -8.21
N ALA A 291 -6.52 -3.07 -7.94
CA ALA A 291 -5.52 -3.88 -8.63
C ALA A 291 -5.92 -5.37 -8.66
N TYR A 292 -5.57 -6.06 -9.74
CA TYR A 292 -5.79 -7.50 -9.89
C TYR A 292 -4.82 -8.12 -10.93
N PRO A 293 -4.25 -9.31 -10.70
CA PRO A 293 -4.30 -10.11 -9.47
C PRO A 293 -3.56 -9.45 -8.30
N MET A 294 -3.92 -9.84 -7.08
CA MET A 294 -3.31 -9.39 -5.82
C MET A 294 -3.34 -10.51 -4.74
N ASN A 295 -3.63 -11.75 -5.13
CA ASN A 295 -3.86 -12.87 -4.22
C ASN A 295 -2.61 -13.29 -3.45
N ILE A 296 -1.45 -13.38 -4.12
CA ILE A 296 -0.21 -13.78 -3.46
C ILE A 296 0.20 -12.70 -2.46
N TYR A 297 0.19 -11.46 -2.92
CA TYR A 297 0.49 -10.30 -2.08
C TYR A 297 -0.40 -10.23 -0.83
N SER A 298 -1.73 -10.29 -1.00
CA SER A 298 -2.66 -10.21 0.13
C SER A 298 -2.46 -11.34 1.12
N ARG A 299 -2.19 -12.56 0.66
CA ARG A 299 -1.93 -13.71 1.53
C ARG A 299 -0.62 -13.55 2.31
N LEU A 300 0.44 -13.09 1.66
CA LEU A 300 1.72 -12.82 2.32
C LEU A 300 1.57 -11.70 3.35
N CYS A 301 0.81 -10.65 3.06
CA CYS A 301 0.46 -9.61 4.05
C CYS A 301 -0.26 -10.19 5.27
N MET A 302 -1.19 -11.13 5.07
CA MET A 302 -1.88 -11.79 6.18
C MET A 302 -0.92 -12.62 7.03
N VAL A 303 -0.05 -13.43 6.40
CA VAL A 303 0.97 -14.23 7.11
C VAL A 303 1.89 -13.31 7.92
N ASP A 304 2.47 -12.30 7.27
CA ASP A 304 3.37 -11.32 7.87
C ASP A 304 2.71 -10.58 9.04
N THR A 305 1.42 -10.24 8.92
CA THR A 305 0.65 -9.63 10.01
C THR A 305 0.51 -10.60 11.20
N LEU A 306 0.13 -11.85 10.97
CA LEU A 306 -0.04 -12.83 12.05
C LEU A 306 1.27 -13.12 12.79
N GLU A 307 2.39 -13.15 12.06
CA GLU A 307 3.74 -13.30 12.62
C GLU A 307 4.16 -12.09 13.43
N LYS A 308 4.02 -10.89 12.87
CA LYS A 308 4.30 -9.64 13.58
C LYS A 308 3.49 -9.49 14.86
N MET A 309 2.27 -10.02 14.91
CA MET A 309 1.41 -10.02 16.11
C MET A 309 1.73 -11.15 17.11
N GLY A 310 2.60 -12.10 16.77
CA GLY A 310 2.94 -13.22 17.65
C GLY A 310 1.84 -14.29 17.81
N ILE A 311 0.88 -14.33 16.88
CA ILE A 311 -0.28 -15.26 16.94
C ILE A 311 -0.29 -16.30 15.81
N SER A 312 0.73 -16.32 14.96
CA SER A 312 0.85 -17.22 13.80
C SER A 312 0.74 -18.71 14.16
N HIS A 313 1.23 -19.12 15.33
CA HIS A 313 1.20 -20.51 15.80
C HIS A 313 -0.20 -21.12 15.93
N HIS A 314 -1.26 -20.29 16.02
CA HIS A 314 -2.66 -20.76 16.01
C HIS A 314 -3.17 -21.18 14.63
N PHE A 315 -2.41 -20.84 13.58
CA PHE A 315 -2.80 -20.92 12.16
C PHE A 315 -1.75 -21.64 11.30
N SER A 316 -0.86 -22.45 11.90
CA SER A 316 0.27 -23.06 11.18
C SER A 316 -0.15 -23.90 9.97
N CYS A 317 -1.30 -24.59 10.03
CA CYS A 317 -1.78 -25.38 8.89
C CYS A 317 -2.18 -24.48 7.70
N GLU A 318 -2.92 -23.40 7.98
CA GLU A 318 -3.33 -22.43 6.98
C GLU A 318 -2.13 -21.66 6.40
N ILE A 319 -1.20 -21.24 7.26
CA ILE A 319 0.04 -20.56 6.85
C ILE A 319 0.87 -21.47 5.93
N ASN A 320 1.12 -22.72 6.33
CA ASN A 320 1.87 -23.68 5.50
C ASN A 320 1.20 -23.87 4.13
N SER A 321 -0.13 -23.97 4.09
CA SER A 321 -0.87 -24.11 2.83
C SER A 321 -0.71 -22.89 1.92
N ILE A 322 -0.69 -21.68 2.50
CA ILE A 322 -0.43 -20.43 1.76
C ILE A 322 1.00 -20.44 1.22
N LEU A 323 1.99 -20.77 2.05
CA LEU A 323 3.40 -20.76 1.66
C LEU A 323 3.71 -21.83 0.61
N ASP A 324 3.11 -23.02 0.70
CA ASP A 324 3.22 -24.06 -0.33
C ASP A 324 2.72 -23.58 -1.69
N LEU A 325 1.63 -22.80 -1.73
CA LEU A 325 1.10 -22.22 -2.96
C LEU A 325 2.03 -21.13 -3.49
N THR A 326 2.48 -20.22 -2.62
CA THR A 326 3.43 -19.17 -2.99
C THR A 326 4.74 -19.77 -3.51
N TYR A 327 5.24 -20.85 -2.90
CA TYR A 327 6.44 -21.53 -3.34
C TYR A 327 6.29 -22.15 -4.73
N ARG A 328 5.14 -22.77 -5.03
CA ARG A 328 4.85 -23.27 -6.39
C ARG A 328 4.85 -22.13 -7.40
N SER A 329 4.20 -21.01 -7.10
CA SER A 329 4.19 -19.82 -7.95
C SER A 329 5.60 -19.22 -8.12
N TRP A 330 6.41 -19.22 -7.06
CA TRP A 330 7.81 -18.79 -7.10
C TRP A 330 8.62 -19.65 -8.06
N LEU A 331 8.54 -20.97 -7.95
CA LEU A 331 9.26 -21.91 -8.84
C LEU A 331 8.81 -21.79 -10.30
N GLN A 332 7.56 -21.39 -10.53
CA GLN A 332 7.01 -21.16 -11.87
C GLN A 332 7.38 -19.78 -12.44
N ASN A 333 8.10 -18.94 -11.68
CA ASN A 333 8.38 -17.55 -12.03
C ASN A 333 7.10 -16.77 -12.37
N GLU A 334 6.03 -16.98 -11.58
CA GLU A 334 4.76 -16.28 -11.78
C GLU A 334 4.95 -14.77 -11.75
N GLU A 335 4.39 -14.10 -12.76
CA GLU A 335 4.58 -12.65 -12.99
C GLU A 335 4.11 -11.81 -11.79
N GLU A 336 3.04 -12.24 -11.12
CA GLU A 336 2.51 -11.61 -9.90
C GLU A 336 3.57 -11.51 -8.78
N ILE A 337 4.52 -12.44 -8.73
CA ILE A 337 5.65 -12.38 -7.80
C ILE A 337 6.80 -11.60 -8.42
N ILE A 338 7.28 -12.02 -9.59
CA ILE A 338 8.60 -11.62 -10.09
C ILE A 338 8.63 -10.16 -10.55
N MET A 339 7.51 -9.63 -11.08
CA MET A 339 7.46 -8.26 -11.61
C MET A 339 7.07 -7.21 -10.58
N ASP A 340 6.56 -7.60 -9.41
CA ASP A 340 6.24 -6.68 -8.33
C ASP A 340 7.33 -6.73 -7.24
N MET A 341 8.10 -5.65 -7.10
CA MET A 341 9.25 -5.59 -6.19
C MET A 341 8.87 -5.90 -4.73
N GLU A 342 7.74 -5.36 -4.28
CA GLU A 342 7.24 -5.54 -2.91
C GLU A 342 6.85 -7.01 -2.68
N THR A 343 6.04 -7.58 -3.57
CA THR A 343 5.59 -8.98 -3.50
C THR A 343 6.77 -9.94 -3.60
N CYS A 344 7.72 -9.70 -4.51
CA CYS A 344 8.93 -10.50 -4.64
C CYS A 344 9.74 -10.51 -3.34
N ALA A 345 9.98 -9.33 -2.75
CA ALA A 345 10.75 -9.20 -1.51
C ALA A 345 10.06 -9.90 -0.33
N MET A 346 8.75 -9.71 -0.19
CA MET A 346 7.95 -10.37 0.85
C MET A 346 7.93 -11.89 0.68
N ALA A 347 7.68 -12.38 -0.54
CA ALA A 347 7.65 -13.80 -0.84
C ALA A 347 9.00 -14.44 -0.51
N PHE A 348 10.10 -13.84 -0.95
CA PHE A 348 11.45 -14.31 -0.64
C PHE A 348 11.69 -14.40 0.86
N ARG A 349 11.47 -13.30 1.58
CA ARG A 349 11.73 -13.22 3.02
C ARG A 349 10.95 -14.29 3.77
N ILE A 350 9.64 -14.38 3.53
CA ILE A 350 8.76 -15.27 4.27
C ILE A 350 9.04 -16.74 3.91
N LEU A 351 9.18 -17.07 2.62
CA LEU A 351 9.51 -18.44 2.21
C LEU A 351 10.84 -18.90 2.82
N ARG A 352 11.88 -18.06 2.75
CA ARG A 352 13.20 -18.42 3.29
C ARG A 352 13.19 -18.55 4.81
N MET A 353 12.48 -17.68 5.53
CA MET A 353 12.30 -17.79 6.98
C MET A 353 11.58 -19.08 7.40
N HIS A 354 10.72 -19.62 6.54
CA HIS A 354 10.02 -20.90 6.77
C HIS A 354 10.79 -22.13 6.25
N GLY A 355 12.04 -21.95 5.81
CA GLY A 355 12.92 -23.04 5.41
C GLY A 355 12.68 -23.58 4.00
N TYR A 356 11.96 -22.85 3.14
CA TYR A 356 11.84 -23.20 1.73
C TYR A 356 13.16 -22.93 1.00
N ASP A 357 13.55 -23.86 0.13
CA ASP A 357 14.75 -23.75 -0.69
C ASP A 357 14.51 -22.82 -1.89
N ILE A 358 14.96 -21.57 -1.75
CA ILE A 358 14.89 -20.53 -2.78
C ILE A 358 16.26 -19.84 -2.91
N THR A 359 16.66 -19.53 -4.14
CA THR A 359 17.90 -18.80 -4.42
C THR A 359 17.68 -17.28 -4.40
N SER A 360 18.75 -16.52 -4.11
CA SER A 360 18.73 -15.06 -4.17
C SER A 360 18.85 -14.50 -5.60
N ASP A 361 18.89 -15.36 -6.63
CA ASP A 361 19.18 -14.95 -8.01
C ASP A 361 18.15 -13.95 -8.55
N VAL A 362 16.89 -14.07 -8.11
CA VAL A 362 15.84 -13.11 -8.45
C VAL A 362 16.18 -11.68 -8.06
N PHE A 363 17.04 -11.46 -7.07
CA PHE A 363 17.50 -10.12 -6.67
C PHE A 363 18.54 -9.53 -7.60
N SER A 364 19.06 -10.28 -8.58
CA SER A 364 19.93 -9.71 -9.60
C SER A 364 19.23 -8.58 -10.36
N GLN A 365 17.90 -8.66 -10.54
CA GLN A 365 17.10 -7.63 -11.18
C GLN A 365 16.92 -6.36 -10.32
N PHE A 366 17.21 -6.44 -9.01
CA PHE A 366 17.13 -5.33 -8.04
C PHE A 366 18.52 -4.94 -7.48
N SER A 367 19.59 -5.52 -8.02
CA SER A 367 20.95 -5.38 -7.50
C SER A 367 21.48 -3.94 -7.54
N GLU A 368 20.92 -3.10 -8.42
CA GLU A 368 21.25 -1.69 -8.55
C GLU A 368 20.09 -0.78 -8.13
N GLU A 369 20.42 0.30 -7.43
CA GLU A 369 19.50 1.37 -7.06
C GLU A 369 18.80 2.01 -8.29
N SER A 370 19.49 2.04 -9.43
CA SER A 370 18.99 2.54 -10.72
C SER A 370 17.67 1.85 -11.11
N ARG A 371 17.55 0.53 -10.88
CA ARG A 371 16.36 -0.26 -11.20
C ARG A 371 15.15 0.15 -10.37
N PHE A 372 15.38 0.45 -9.09
CA PHE A 372 14.34 1.02 -8.25
C PHE A 372 13.95 2.41 -8.76
N ARG A 373 14.91 3.29 -9.04
CA ARG A 373 14.64 4.66 -9.56
C ARG A 373 13.91 4.68 -10.90
N ASP A 374 14.15 3.68 -11.75
CA ASP A 374 13.50 3.51 -13.06
C ASP A 374 12.09 2.90 -12.99
N SER A 375 11.58 2.61 -11.79
CA SER A 375 10.25 2.05 -11.55
C SER A 375 9.24 3.09 -11.05
N VAL A 376 7.96 2.72 -11.07
CA VAL A 376 6.87 3.51 -10.47
C VAL A 376 7.12 3.71 -8.97
N GLN A 377 7.58 2.68 -8.27
CA GLN A 377 7.89 2.72 -6.84
C GLN A 377 9.00 3.72 -6.53
N GLY A 378 10.02 3.79 -7.39
CA GLY A 378 11.11 4.77 -7.28
C GLY A 378 10.63 6.20 -7.46
N GLN A 379 9.79 6.45 -8.47
CA GLN A 379 9.20 7.77 -8.70
C GLN A 379 8.36 8.24 -7.51
N LEU A 380 7.65 7.31 -6.87
CA LEU A 380 6.81 7.59 -5.71
C LEU A 380 7.57 7.65 -4.40
N ASN A 381 8.88 7.38 -4.40
CA ASN A 381 9.70 7.20 -3.20
C ASN A 381 9.06 6.22 -2.21
N ASP A 382 8.54 5.10 -2.73
CA ASP A 382 7.77 4.13 -1.94
C ASP A 382 8.60 3.49 -0.82
N THR A 383 8.35 3.94 0.41
CA THR A 383 9.05 3.46 1.59
C THR A 383 8.71 2.02 1.91
N LYS A 384 7.50 1.55 1.58
CA LYS A 384 7.08 0.19 1.87
C LYS A 384 7.88 -0.80 1.03
N THR A 385 7.96 -0.57 -0.28
CA THR A 385 8.79 -1.37 -1.19
C THR A 385 10.26 -1.35 -0.75
N LEU A 386 10.82 -0.18 -0.44
CA LEU A 386 12.21 -0.07 0.04
C LEU A 386 12.46 -0.87 1.33
N LEU A 387 11.53 -0.77 2.28
CA LEU A 387 11.64 -1.44 3.57
C LEU A 387 11.55 -2.96 3.42
N GLU A 388 10.67 -3.47 2.56
CA GLU A 388 10.56 -4.92 2.32
C GLU A 388 11.78 -5.47 1.56
N LEU A 389 12.32 -4.74 0.58
CA LEU A 389 13.60 -5.09 -0.06
C LEU A 389 14.75 -5.13 0.95
N TYR A 390 14.82 -4.13 1.83
CA TYR A 390 15.83 -4.09 2.90
C TYR A 390 15.67 -5.31 3.82
N LYS A 391 14.47 -5.58 4.34
CA LYS A 391 14.22 -6.75 5.21
C LYS A 391 14.56 -8.07 4.51
N ALA A 392 14.18 -8.24 3.25
CA ALA A 392 14.48 -9.43 2.46
C ALA A 392 16.00 -9.64 2.30
N SER A 393 16.74 -8.56 2.05
CA SER A 393 18.20 -8.61 1.92
C SER A 393 18.93 -9.02 3.19
N GLN A 394 18.31 -8.84 4.37
CA GLN A 394 18.88 -9.29 5.63
C GLN A 394 18.79 -10.81 5.82
N ILE A 395 17.95 -11.53 5.05
CA ILE A 395 17.83 -13.00 5.11
C ILE A 395 18.90 -13.69 4.24
N ARG A 396 20.13 -13.19 4.34
CA ARG A 396 21.31 -13.75 3.69
C ARG A 396 21.77 -15.00 4.42
N ILE A 397 22.07 -16.07 3.68
CA ILE A 397 22.51 -17.37 4.21
C ILE A 397 23.95 -17.72 3.85
N SER A 398 24.53 -17.09 2.82
CA SER A 398 25.91 -17.31 2.36
C SER A 398 26.61 -16.00 2.01
N GLU A 399 27.94 -15.98 2.14
CA GLU A 399 28.79 -14.87 1.69
C GLU A 399 28.75 -14.69 0.16
N ASP A 400 28.34 -15.70 -0.61
CA ASP A 400 28.28 -15.60 -2.08
C ASP A 400 27.02 -14.88 -2.61
N GLU A 401 26.07 -14.51 -1.74
CA GLU A 401 24.84 -13.80 -2.11
C GLU A 401 25.06 -12.28 -2.25
N TRP A 402 25.98 -11.88 -3.13
CA TRP A 402 26.36 -10.48 -3.38
C TRP A 402 25.19 -9.59 -3.83
N ASN A 403 24.20 -10.15 -4.51
CA ASN A 403 22.97 -9.44 -4.88
C ASN A 403 22.24 -8.88 -3.64
N LEU A 404 22.12 -9.69 -2.58
CA LEU A 404 21.48 -9.25 -1.34
C LEU A 404 22.32 -8.22 -0.61
N GLU A 405 23.66 -8.34 -0.66
CA GLU A 405 24.56 -7.36 -0.07
C GLU A 405 24.41 -5.98 -0.72
N ASN A 406 24.37 -5.93 -2.06
CA ASN A 406 24.12 -4.70 -2.80
C ASN A 406 22.75 -4.10 -2.45
N VAL A 407 21.70 -4.94 -2.45
CA VAL A 407 20.34 -4.51 -2.08
C VAL A 407 20.30 -3.94 -0.67
N SER A 408 20.90 -4.62 0.30
CA SER A 408 21.02 -4.16 1.69
C SER A 408 21.71 -2.80 1.78
N SER A 409 22.78 -2.59 1.03
CA SER A 409 23.55 -1.35 1.05
C SER A 409 22.72 -0.16 0.56
N TRP A 410 22.20 -0.22 -0.67
CA TRP A 410 21.51 0.92 -1.28
C TRP A 410 20.14 1.17 -0.63
N THR A 411 19.36 0.12 -0.31
CA THR A 411 18.08 0.30 0.39
C THR A 411 18.28 0.90 1.78
N GLY A 412 19.31 0.44 2.51
CA GLY A 412 19.64 0.98 3.82
C GLY A 412 20.04 2.46 3.78
N GLU A 413 20.78 2.88 2.75
CA GLU A 413 21.14 4.29 2.53
C GLU A 413 19.91 5.15 2.24
N LEU A 414 19.05 4.72 1.31
CA LEU A 414 17.81 5.44 0.98
C LEU A 414 16.86 5.53 2.17
N LEU A 415 16.70 4.45 2.96
CA LEU A 415 15.85 4.47 4.16
C LEU A 415 16.39 5.45 5.21
N ARG A 416 17.72 5.50 5.42
CA ARG A 416 18.35 6.51 6.29
C ARG A 416 18.14 7.92 5.77
N GLN A 417 18.23 8.12 4.45
CA GLN A 417 17.92 9.40 3.81
C GLN A 417 16.47 9.79 4.08
N GLN A 418 15.50 8.90 3.83
CA GLN A 418 14.07 9.16 4.06
C GLN A 418 13.75 9.53 5.52
N LEU A 419 14.42 8.90 6.49
CA LEU A 419 14.31 9.25 7.90
C LEU A 419 14.84 10.66 8.20
N SER A 420 16.00 11.01 7.65
CA SER A 420 16.64 12.32 7.88
C SER A 420 15.86 13.48 7.25
N THR A 421 15.28 13.28 6.07
CA THR A 421 14.49 14.29 5.35
C THR A 421 13.01 14.27 5.72
N LYS A 422 12.58 13.31 6.57
CA LYS A 422 11.19 13.13 7.03
C LYS A 422 10.17 12.90 5.90
N ILE A 423 10.60 12.21 4.84
CA ILE A 423 9.76 11.88 3.66
C ILE A 423 9.25 10.44 3.66
N VAL A 424 9.19 9.79 4.83
CA VAL A 424 8.63 8.44 4.99
C VAL A 424 7.17 8.44 4.52
N SER A 425 6.87 7.65 3.50
CA SER A 425 5.52 7.53 2.95
C SER A 425 4.61 6.76 3.90
N LYS A 426 3.37 7.24 4.07
CA LYS A 426 2.34 6.52 4.82
C LYS A 426 1.90 5.28 4.00
N PRO A 427 1.50 4.17 4.64
CA PRO A 427 1.22 4.00 6.08
C PRO A 427 2.42 3.53 6.90
N ILE A 428 3.65 3.63 6.39
CA ILE A 428 4.83 3.18 7.14
C ILE A 428 5.15 4.19 8.23
N MET A 429 5.35 3.69 9.45
CA MET A 429 5.77 4.51 10.57
C MET A 429 7.29 4.68 10.52
N PRO A 430 7.84 5.89 10.72
CA PRO A 430 9.29 6.09 10.79
C PRO A 430 9.98 5.18 11.81
N GLN A 431 9.29 4.83 12.89
CA GLN A 431 9.77 3.91 13.93
C GLN A 431 9.99 2.49 13.38
N GLU A 432 9.16 2.01 12.45
CA GLU A 432 9.33 0.70 11.81
C GLU A 432 10.61 0.67 10.97
N VAL A 433 10.85 1.74 10.20
CA VAL A 433 12.08 1.89 9.40
C VAL A 433 13.30 1.98 10.30
N GLN A 434 13.23 2.79 11.35
CA GLN A 434 14.30 2.94 12.32
C GLN A 434 14.63 1.61 13.00
N TYR A 435 13.61 0.86 13.40
CA TYR A 435 13.78 -0.45 14.03
C TYR A 435 14.49 -1.43 13.09
N ALA A 436 14.03 -1.55 11.84
CA ALA A 436 14.63 -2.42 10.85
C ALA A 436 16.12 -2.08 10.61
N LEU A 437 16.48 -0.80 10.54
CA LEU A 437 17.87 -0.35 10.33
C LEU A 437 18.77 -0.54 11.55
N GLN A 438 18.21 -0.58 12.76
CA GLN A 438 18.98 -0.66 14.01
C GLN A 438 19.23 -2.10 14.45
N PHE A 439 18.26 -2.98 14.23
CA PHE A 439 18.32 -4.35 14.72
C PHE A 439 18.49 -5.32 13.55
N PRO A 440 19.62 -6.06 13.49
CA PRO A 440 19.76 -7.15 12.54
C PRO A 440 18.60 -8.12 12.68
N PHE A 441 18.09 -8.63 11.56
CA PHE A 441 16.91 -9.48 11.51
C PHE A 441 17.01 -10.73 12.42
N TYR A 442 18.22 -11.23 12.68
CA TYR A 442 18.49 -12.40 13.53
C TYR A 442 18.55 -12.11 15.04
N SER A 443 18.07 -10.96 15.50
CA SER A 443 18.11 -10.59 16.92
C SER A 443 16.98 -11.27 17.70
N ALA A 444 17.08 -12.58 17.96
CA ALA A 444 16.05 -13.36 18.69
C ALA A 444 15.64 -12.78 20.07
N ASN A 445 16.48 -11.95 20.68
CA ASN A 445 16.20 -11.32 21.98
C ASN A 445 15.17 -10.16 21.91
N VAL A 446 14.70 -9.77 20.72
CA VAL A 446 13.75 -8.66 20.55
C VAL A 446 12.36 -9.08 20.04
N GLU A 447 12.09 -10.37 19.81
CA GLU A 447 10.79 -10.85 19.29
C GLU A 447 9.57 -10.40 20.14
N PRO A 448 9.55 -10.53 21.49
CA PRO A 448 8.42 -10.02 22.27
C PRO A 448 8.27 -8.50 22.23
N LEU A 449 9.37 -7.76 22.07
CA LEU A 449 9.36 -6.30 21.93
C LEU A 449 8.80 -5.89 20.56
N GLU A 450 9.16 -6.62 19.52
CA GLU A 450 8.63 -6.45 18.18
C GLU A 450 7.12 -6.73 18.14
N HIS A 451 6.67 -7.85 18.74
CA HIS A 451 5.24 -8.15 18.85
C HIS A 451 4.49 -7.07 19.60
N LYS A 452 5.01 -6.62 20.74
CA LYS A 452 4.40 -5.54 21.51
C LYS A 452 4.29 -4.26 20.68
N MET A 453 5.36 -3.85 20.01
CA MET A 453 5.37 -2.66 19.16
C MET A 453 4.34 -2.78 18.04
N ASN A 454 4.29 -3.92 17.35
CA ASN A 454 3.33 -4.16 16.27
C ASN A 454 1.88 -4.16 16.78
N ILE A 455 1.61 -4.75 17.94
CA ILE A 455 0.27 -4.73 18.57
C ILE A 455 -0.14 -3.31 18.96
N GLU A 456 0.76 -2.53 19.57
CA GLU A 456 0.48 -1.15 20.01
C GLU A 456 0.19 -0.21 18.84
N HIS A 457 0.79 -0.46 17.68
CA HIS A 457 0.64 0.35 16.48
C HIS A 457 -0.30 -0.27 15.43
N PHE A 458 -0.97 -1.38 15.76
CA PHE A 458 -1.86 -2.04 14.81
C PHE A 458 -3.10 -1.19 14.55
N ASP A 459 -3.22 -0.67 13.33
CA ASP A 459 -4.40 0.06 12.90
C ASP A 459 -5.47 -0.90 12.35
N ILE A 460 -6.50 -1.16 13.16
CA ILE A 460 -7.65 -2.00 12.80
C ILE A 460 -8.43 -1.40 11.60
N LYS A 461 -8.25 -0.10 11.32
CA LYS A 461 -8.87 0.62 10.21
C LYS A 461 -7.84 1.00 9.14
N ARG A 462 -6.71 0.30 9.03
CA ARG A 462 -5.64 0.63 8.08
C ARG A 462 -6.21 0.72 6.66
N ILE A 463 -6.37 1.95 6.19
CA ILE A 463 -6.72 2.24 4.82
C ILE A 463 -5.42 2.36 4.05
N GLN A 464 -5.32 1.57 2.99
CA GLN A 464 -4.24 1.68 2.03
C GLN A 464 -4.66 2.65 0.92
N MET A 465 -3.68 3.33 0.35
CA MET A 465 -3.90 4.31 -0.71
C MET A 465 -3.02 3.94 -1.89
N ARG A 466 -3.65 3.57 -3.01
CA ARG A 466 -3.03 3.56 -4.34
C ARG A 466 -3.61 4.72 -5.13
N LYS A 467 -4.18 4.48 -6.30
CA LYS A 467 -4.96 5.47 -7.06
C LYS A 467 -6.30 5.81 -6.40
N SER A 468 -6.79 4.89 -5.58
CA SER A 468 -7.95 5.07 -4.69
C SER A 468 -7.70 4.37 -3.35
N ALA A 469 -8.55 4.70 -2.37
CA ALA A 469 -8.54 4.08 -1.05
C ALA A 469 -9.05 2.64 -1.12
N TYR A 470 -8.37 1.74 -0.42
CA TYR A 470 -8.80 0.36 -0.31
C TYR A 470 -8.48 -0.21 1.08
N LEU A 471 -9.17 -1.29 1.44
CA LEU A 471 -8.99 -2.02 2.71
C LEU A 471 -8.01 -3.17 2.55
#